data_AF-A0AAW5YFA7-F1
#
_entry.id   AF-A0AAW5YFA7-F1
#
_cell.length_a   1.000
_cell.length_b   1.000
_cell.length_c   1.000
_cell.angle_alpha   90.00
_cell.angle_beta   90.00
_cell.angle_gamma   90.00
#
_symmetry.space_group_name_H-M   'P 1'
#
loop_
_entity.id
_entity.type
_entity.pdbx_description
1 polymer ?
#
loop_
_entity_poly.entity_id
_entity_poly.type
_entity_poly.pdbx_seq_one_letter_code
_entity_poly.pdbx_strand_id
1 'polypeptide(L)'
;MTKSINFEAFMRTPAGRKLQAESEKYIADLKAERDKKKETLEKKDLVYRELLFGANQLRSTQLYRTIEGVPSIVETDDSSRITKISPLKGFGEIDSALAQQIKEKDPLTYRRLRANDLKDIPKTDAYYESEIYSENCPVEVFDAYIVRPSKDPQSPRYAEDWMGYYENLSDYEKGDSIHLKQTVNLYSEENVRGMAQEIRDIQKEIESIEKEIY
;
A
#
# COMPACT_ATOMS: atom_id res chain seq x y z
N MET A 1 -64.04 -20.76 17.04
CA MET A 1 -63.76 -19.36 17.44
C MET A 1 -62.26 -19.19 17.60
N THR A 2 -61.59 -18.69 16.57
CA THR A 2 -60.19 -18.28 16.63
C THR A 2 -60.14 -16.99 17.44
N LYS A 3 -59.61 -17.03 18.67
CA LYS A 3 -59.35 -15.82 19.45
C LYS A 3 -58.20 -15.09 18.76
N SER A 4 -58.48 -14.00 18.04
CA SER A 4 -57.42 -13.12 17.57
C SER A 4 -56.81 -12.42 18.78
N ILE A 5 -55.50 -12.59 18.96
CA ILE A 5 -54.75 -11.82 19.94
C ILE A 5 -54.72 -10.38 19.42
N ASN A 6 -55.19 -9.42 20.22
CA ASN A 6 -54.99 -8.01 19.92
C ASN A 6 -53.48 -7.71 20.10
N PHE A 7 -52.79 -7.50 18.99
CA PHE A 7 -51.34 -7.28 18.95
C PHE A 7 -50.92 -6.08 19.80
N GLU A 8 -51.67 -4.97 19.75
CA GLU A 8 -51.36 -3.78 20.57
C GLU A 8 -51.51 -4.07 22.07
N ALA A 9 -52.51 -4.89 22.45
CA ALA A 9 -52.67 -5.31 23.83
C ALA A 9 -51.53 -6.23 24.29
N PHE A 10 -51.05 -7.13 23.41
CA PHE A 10 -49.89 -7.99 23.67
C PHE A 10 -48.60 -7.18 23.83
N MET A 11 -48.32 -6.22 22.93
CA MET A 11 -47.11 -5.38 22.99
C MET A 11 -47.04 -4.54 24.27
N ARG A 12 -48.18 -4.21 24.89
CA ARG A 12 -48.24 -3.49 26.18
C ARG A 12 -47.91 -4.36 27.40
N THR A 13 -47.93 -5.69 27.27
CA THR A 13 -47.57 -6.62 28.35
C THR A 13 -46.05 -6.64 28.61
N PRO A 14 -45.57 -7.08 29.79
CA PRO A 14 -44.14 -7.26 30.04
C PRO A 14 -43.44 -8.15 29.00
N ALA A 15 -44.11 -9.21 28.53
CA ALA A 15 -43.57 -10.11 27.50
C ALA A 15 -43.45 -9.40 26.13
N GLY A 16 -44.49 -8.65 25.74
CA GLY A 16 -44.46 -7.86 24.49
C GLY A 16 -43.40 -6.76 24.49
N ARG A 17 -43.21 -6.06 25.61
CA ARG A 17 -42.12 -5.08 25.77
C ARG A 17 -40.74 -5.73 25.73
N LYS A 18 -40.59 -6.91 26.33
CA LYS A 18 -39.33 -7.68 26.28
C LYS A 18 -39.00 -8.09 24.85
N LEU A 19 -39.99 -8.60 24.10
CA LEU A 19 -39.85 -8.95 22.69
C LEU A 19 -39.46 -7.71 21.86
N GLN A 20 -40.11 -6.57 22.09
CA GLN A 20 -39.76 -5.31 21.42
C GLN A 20 -38.30 -4.90 21.68
N ALA A 21 -37.88 -4.92 22.95
CA ALA A 21 -36.51 -4.56 23.33
C ALA A 21 -35.47 -5.55 22.74
N GLU A 22 -35.79 -6.84 22.69
CA GLU A 22 -34.94 -7.86 22.06
C GLU A 22 -34.85 -7.63 20.54
N SER A 23 -35.96 -7.30 19.86
CA SER A 23 -35.95 -6.96 18.43
C SER A 23 -35.19 -5.66 18.14
N GLU A 24 -35.37 -4.62 18.95
CA GLU A 24 -34.63 -3.35 18.81
C GLU A 24 -33.13 -3.56 19.01
N LYS A 25 -32.74 -4.37 20.00
CA LYS A 25 -31.34 -4.74 20.24
C LYS A 25 -30.78 -5.54 19.05
N TYR A 26 -31.52 -6.53 18.55
CA TYR A 26 -31.11 -7.33 17.40
C TYR A 26 -30.86 -6.46 16.16
N ILE A 27 -31.78 -5.53 15.86
CA ILE A 27 -31.63 -4.57 14.75
C ILE A 27 -30.42 -3.66 14.97
N ALA A 28 -30.16 -3.23 16.22
CA ALA A 28 -28.99 -2.40 16.53
C ALA A 28 -27.67 -3.17 16.32
N ASP A 29 -27.61 -4.42 16.75
CA ASP A 29 -26.45 -5.30 16.57
C ASP A 29 -26.18 -5.53 15.07
N LEU A 30 -27.23 -5.80 14.26
CA LEU A 30 -27.11 -5.92 12.80
C LEU A 30 -26.62 -4.63 12.13
N LYS A 31 -27.11 -3.46 12.57
CA LYS A 31 -26.62 -2.16 12.05
C LYS A 31 -25.15 -1.95 12.36
N ALA A 32 -24.72 -2.26 13.58
CA ALA A 32 -23.32 -2.14 13.98
C ALA A 32 -22.41 -3.08 13.17
N GLU A 33 -22.85 -4.32 12.92
CA GLU A 33 -22.14 -5.26 12.06
C GLU A 33 -22.02 -4.74 10.62
N ARG A 34 -23.13 -4.28 10.04
CA ARG A 34 -23.15 -3.67 8.69
C ARG A 34 -22.16 -2.51 8.58
N ASP A 35 -22.14 -1.61 9.56
CA ASP A 35 -21.30 -0.42 9.53
C ASP A 35 -19.81 -0.79 9.59
N LYS A 36 -19.45 -1.78 10.42
CA LYS A 36 -18.08 -2.33 10.47
C LYS A 36 -17.68 -2.97 9.14
N LYS A 37 -18.60 -3.69 8.48
CA LYS A 37 -18.37 -4.28 7.15
C LYS A 37 -18.20 -3.20 6.08
N LYS A 38 -19.00 -2.12 6.11
CA LYS A 38 -18.84 -0.97 5.19
C LYS A 38 -17.48 -0.29 5.35
N GLU A 39 -17.02 -0.06 6.58
CA GLU A 39 -15.68 0.49 6.82
C GLU A 39 -14.57 -0.44 6.29
N THR A 40 -14.74 -1.76 6.46
CA THR A 40 -13.79 -2.76 5.95
C THR A 40 -13.78 -2.78 4.42
N LEU A 41 -14.96 -2.68 3.79
CA LEU A 41 -15.12 -2.60 2.35
C LEU A 41 -14.41 -1.38 1.78
N GLU A 42 -14.62 -0.20 2.36
CA GLU A 42 -13.97 1.06 1.91
C GLU A 42 -12.44 0.94 1.93
N LYS A 43 -11.88 0.37 3.00
CA LYS A 43 -10.43 0.14 3.12
C LYS A 43 -9.92 -0.83 2.05
N LYS A 44 -10.63 -1.93 1.81
CA LYS A 44 -10.24 -2.91 0.78
C LYS A 44 -10.38 -2.37 -0.63
N ASP A 45 -11.45 -1.62 -0.91
CA ASP A 45 -11.65 -0.96 -2.21
C ASP A 45 -10.54 0.06 -2.50
N LEU A 46 -10.08 0.81 -1.50
CA LEU A 46 -8.95 1.72 -1.65
C LEU A 46 -7.68 0.96 -2.04
N VAL A 47 -7.30 -0.04 -1.26
CA VAL A 47 -6.10 -0.86 -1.52
C VAL A 47 -6.19 -1.53 -2.90
N TYR A 48 -7.35 -2.09 -3.25
CA TYR A 48 -7.57 -2.73 -4.54
C TYR A 48 -7.37 -1.75 -5.71
N ARG A 49 -7.88 -0.53 -5.59
CA ARG A 49 -7.67 0.52 -6.60
C ARG A 49 -6.21 0.93 -6.71
N GLU A 50 -5.49 1.03 -5.59
CA GLU A 50 -4.06 1.34 -5.60
C GLU A 50 -3.23 0.21 -6.23
N LEU A 51 -3.59 -1.06 -6.00
CA LEU A 51 -2.92 -2.19 -6.66
C LEU A 51 -3.15 -2.20 -8.18
N LEU A 52 -4.33 -1.77 -8.64
CA LEU A 52 -4.66 -1.74 -10.07
C LEU A 52 -4.08 -0.54 -10.81
N PHE A 53 -4.11 0.63 -10.18
CA PHE A 53 -3.85 1.91 -10.83
C PHE A 53 -2.71 2.70 -10.18
N GLY A 54 -2.01 2.11 -9.21
CA GLY A 54 -0.98 2.78 -8.42
C GLY A 54 -1.53 3.77 -7.39
N ALA A 55 -0.75 4.10 -6.36
CA ALA A 55 -1.17 5.07 -5.36
C ALA A 55 -1.21 6.50 -5.94
N ASN A 56 -2.26 7.28 -5.67
CA ASN A 56 -2.49 8.59 -6.30
C ASN A 56 -1.28 9.53 -6.22
N GLN A 57 -0.59 9.55 -5.09
CA GLN A 57 0.59 10.40 -4.85
C GLN A 57 1.84 9.96 -5.62
N LEU A 58 1.82 8.79 -6.25
CA LEU A 58 2.94 8.23 -7.02
C LEU A 58 2.67 8.24 -8.53
N ARG A 59 1.51 8.72 -8.98
CA ARG A 59 1.14 8.79 -10.40
C ARG A 59 1.69 10.06 -11.06
N SER A 60 2.23 9.91 -12.26
CA SER A 60 2.68 10.98 -13.15
C SER A 60 3.55 12.03 -12.43
N THR A 61 4.50 11.57 -11.63
CA THR A 61 5.27 12.43 -10.73
C THR A 61 6.77 12.10 -10.77
N GLN A 62 7.56 12.99 -10.18
CA GLN A 62 8.98 12.78 -9.95
C GLN A 62 9.24 12.46 -8.49
N LEU A 63 10.05 11.44 -8.24
CA LEU A 63 10.34 10.93 -6.91
C LEU A 63 11.84 10.91 -6.67
N TYR A 64 12.25 11.41 -5.51
CA TYR A 64 13.61 11.27 -5.01
C TYR A 64 13.82 9.89 -4.43
N ARG A 65 14.82 9.18 -4.94
CA ARG A 65 15.32 7.90 -4.41
C ARG A 65 16.83 7.87 -4.43
N THR A 66 17.43 7.18 -3.47
CA THR A 66 18.85 6.87 -3.49
C THR A 66 19.02 5.43 -3.96
N ILE A 67 19.62 5.25 -5.13
CA ILE A 67 19.74 3.94 -5.79
C ILE A 67 21.21 3.56 -5.77
N GLU A 68 21.54 2.51 -5.03
CA GLU A 68 22.93 2.05 -4.88
C GLU A 68 23.88 3.21 -4.52
N GLY A 69 23.44 4.07 -3.60
CA GLY A 69 24.19 5.24 -3.13
C GLY A 69 24.15 6.47 -4.03
N VAL A 70 23.56 6.38 -5.23
CA VAL A 70 23.40 7.49 -6.17
C VAL A 70 22.06 8.21 -5.92
N PRO A 71 22.06 9.51 -5.58
CA PRO A 71 20.85 10.33 -5.54
C PRO A 71 20.24 10.42 -6.94
N SER A 72 18.97 10.00 -7.09
CA SER A 72 18.31 9.86 -8.37
C SER A 72 16.88 10.40 -8.36
N ILE A 73 16.44 10.80 -9.55
CA ILE A 73 15.06 11.12 -9.90
C ILE A 73 14.45 9.90 -10.58
N VAL A 74 13.32 9.44 -10.04
CA VAL A 74 12.48 8.38 -10.61
C VAL A 74 11.22 9.03 -11.14
N GLU A 75 10.97 8.88 -12.45
CA GLU A 75 9.76 9.38 -13.12
C GLU A 75 8.75 8.23 -13.23
N THR A 76 7.46 8.54 -13.05
CA THR A 76 6.37 7.56 -13.05
C THR A 76 5.29 7.85 -14.07
N ASP A 77 4.57 6.81 -14.51
CA ASP A 77 3.37 6.93 -15.33
C ASP A 77 2.10 7.18 -14.50
N ASP A 78 0.95 7.25 -15.17
CA ASP A 78 -0.37 7.41 -14.55
C ASP A 78 -0.81 6.22 -13.67
N SER A 79 -0.08 5.12 -13.73
CA SER A 79 -0.32 3.88 -12.99
C SER A 79 0.72 3.64 -11.89
N SER A 80 1.53 4.67 -11.56
CA SER A 80 2.64 4.61 -10.58
C SER A 80 3.72 3.58 -10.91
N ARG A 81 3.93 3.30 -12.20
CA ARG A 81 5.04 2.47 -12.67
C ARG A 81 6.20 3.35 -13.07
N ILE A 82 7.41 2.85 -12.86
CA ILE A 82 8.62 3.58 -13.21
C ILE A 82 8.80 3.58 -14.71
N THR A 83 8.96 4.78 -15.27
CA THR A 83 9.22 4.99 -16.70
C THR A 83 10.66 5.36 -16.97
N LYS A 84 11.33 5.99 -16.00
CA LYS A 84 12.70 6.47 -16.16
C LYS A 84 13.39 6.71 -14.83
N ILE A 85 14.69 6.42 -14.79
CA ILE A 85 15.57 6.74 -13.67
C ILE A 85 16.72 7.60 -14.20
N SER A 86 17.00 8.70 -13.53
CA SER A 86 18.12 9.56 -13.87
C SER A 86 18.86 10.04 -12.61
N PRO A 87 20.21 10.05 -12.60
CA PRO A 87 20.94 10.66 -11.50
C PRO A 87 20.60 12.13 -11.40
N LEU A 88 20.49 12.58 -10.16
CA LEU A 88 20.24 13.97 -9.86
C LEU A 88 21.50 14.80 -10.15
N LYS A 89 21.41 15.81 -11.03
CA LYS A 89 22.59 16.61 -11.42
C LYS A 89 22.60 18.02 -10.86
N GLY A 90 21.43 18.63 -10.63
CA GLY A 90 21.35 20.00 -10.14
C GLY A 90 19.93 20.50 -9.88
N PHE A 91 19.84 21.67 -9.26
CA PHE A 91 18.56 22.25 -8.83
C PHE A 91 17.64 22.67 -10.00
N GLY A 92 18.18 22.83 -11.21
CA GLY A 92 17.40 23.20 -12.39
C GLY A 92 16.55 22.07 -12.98
N GLU A 93 16.80 20.82 -12.59
CA GLU A 93 16.11 19.63 -13.10
C GLU A 93 14.97 19.17 -12.18
N ILE A 94 14.76 19.84 -11.04
CA ILE A 94 13.79 19.44 -10.02
C ILE A 94 12.71 20.50 -9.85
N ASP A 95 11.46 20.05 -9.74
CA ASP A 95 10.34 20.92 -9.38
C ASP A 95 10.32 21.23 -7.86
N SER A 96 9.40 22.11 -7.46
CA SER A 96 9.26 22.51 -6.04
C SER A 96 8.84 21.36 -5.12
N ALA A 97 8.07 20.40 -5.62
CA ALA A 97 7.57 19.27 -4.82
C ALA A 97 8.71 18.29 -4.55
N LEU A 98 9.48 17.94 -5.58
CA LEU A 98 10.67 17.12 -5.49
C LEU A 98 11.74 17.79 -4.61
N ALA A 99 11.96 19.09 -4.75
CA ALA A 99 12.87 19.84 -3.89
C ALA A 99 12.49 19.74 -2.40
N GLN A 100 11.19 19.83 -2.08
CA GLN A 100 10.70 19.65 -0.71
C GLN A 100 10.89 18.20 -0.24
N GLN A 101 10.61 17.22 -1.10
CA GLN A 101 10.82 15.80 -0.78
C GLN A 101 12.30 15.50 -0.48
N ILE A 102 13.24 16.04 -1.27
CA ILE A 102 14.68 15.88 -1.03
C ILE A 102 15.05 16.53 0.31
N LYS A 103 14.55 17.74 0.59
CA LYS A 103 14.82 18.44 1.85
C LYS A 103 14.39 17.63 3.08
N GLU A 104 13.28 16.92 3.00
CA GLU A 104 12.75 16.11 4.09
C GLU A 104 13.49 14.78 4.25
N LYS A 105 13.77 14.08 3.14
CA LYS A 105 14.40 12.75 3.16
C LYS A 105 15.92 12.80 3.31
N ASP A 106 16.58 13.78 2.68
CA ASP A 106 18.03 13.93 2.66
C ASP A 106 18.43 15.42 2.66
N PRO A 107 18.42 16.06 3.86
CA PRO A 107 18.76 17.47 4.00
C PRO A 107 20.17 17.83 3.51
N LEU A 108 21.11 16.87 3.54
CA LEU A 108 22.49 17.09 3.10
C LEU A 108 22.55 17.18 1.57
N THR A 109 21.92 16.25 0.87
CA THR A 109 21.80 16.30 -0.60
C THR A 109 21.05 17.55 -1.04
N TYR A 110 19.96 17.92 -0.36
CA TYR A 110 19.27 19.19 -0.62
C TYR A 110 20.20 20.41 -0.50
N ARG A 111 21.00 20.48 0.58
CA ARG A 111 21.94 21.59 0.79
C ARG A 111 23.03 21.64 -0.29
N ARG A 112 23.57 20.49 -0.68
CA ARG A 112 24.56 20.37 -1.76
C ARG A 112 24.00 20.80 -3.11
N LEU A 113 22.77 20.39 -3.43
CA LEU A 113 22.08 20.83 -4.65
C LEU A 113 21.90 22.34 -4.71
N ARG A 114 21.46 22.96 -3.60
CA ARG A 114 21.31 24.42 -3.53
C ARG A 114 22.63 25.17 -3.65
N ALA A 115 23.71 24.57 -3.18
CA ALA A 115 25.06 25.11 -3.29
C ALA A 115 25.73 24.80 -4.65
N ASN A 116 25.06 24.03 -5.53
CA ASN A 116 25.63 23.49 -6.77
C ASN A 116 26.94 22.70 -6.53
N ASP A 117 26.99 21.95 -5.43
CA ASP A 117 28.13 21.16 -4.96
C ASP A 117 27.71 19.70 -4.72
N LEU A 118 26.81 19.19 -5.57
CA LEU A 118 26.46 17.78 -5.54
C LEU A 118 27.62 16.98 -6.13
N LYS A 119 28.12 16.01 -5.36
CA LYS A 119 29.20 15.13 -5.82
C LYS A 119 28.68 14.21 -6.91
N ASP A 120 29.46 14.08 -7.98
CA ASP A 120 29.22 13.03 -8.97
C ASP A 120 29.61 11.67 -8.36
N ILE A 121 28.65 10.75 -8.30
CA ILE A 121 28.84 9.42 -7.75
C ILE A 121 28.85 8.43 -8.92
N PRO A 122 29.95 7.68 -9.13
CA PRO A 122 30.03 6.70 -10.22
C PRO A 122 28.90 5.67 -10.12
N LYS A 123 28.27 5.37 -11.26
CA LYS A 123 27.30 4.28 -11.37
C LYS A 123 28.04 2.93 -11.40
N THR A 124 27.63 2.03 -10.54
CA THR A 124 28.14 0.65 -10.49
C THR A 124 27.25 -0.29 -11.30
N ASP A 125 27.67 -1.53 -11.53
CA ASP A 125 26.83 -2.55 -12.19
C ASP A 125 25.50 -2.75 -11.44
N ALA A 126 25.53 -2.74 -10.10
CA ALA A 126 24.34 -2.82 -9.27
C ALA A 126 23.33 -1.68 -9.51
N TYR A 127 23.82 -0.47 -9.86
CA TYR A 127 22.95 0.64 -10.24
C TYR A 127 22.19 0.30 -11.53
N TYR A 128 22.89 -0.23 -12.54
CA TYR A 128 22.28 -0.62 -13.80
C TYR A 128 21.35 -1.84 -13.66
N GLU A 129 21.69 -2.80 -12.79
CA GLU A 129 20.77 -3.89 -12.43
C GLU A 129 19.47 -3.37 -11.81
N SER A 130 19.56 -2.35 -10.95
CA SER A 130 18.40 -1.68 -10.39
C SER A 130 17.60 -0.93 -11.45
N GLU A 131 18.27 -0.26 -12.39
CA GLU A 131 17.63 0.39 -13.53
C GLU A 131 16.86 -0.61 -14.40
N ILE A 132 17.47 -1.76 -14.73
CA ILE A 132 16.82 -2.86 -15.47
C ILE A 132 15.63 -3.41 -14.69
N TYR A 133 15.77 -3.64 -13.38
CA TYR A 133 14.67 -4.14 -12.55
C TYR A 133 13.48 -3.17 -12.50
N SER A 134 13.74 -1.86 -12.60
CA SER A 134 12.72 -0.83 -12.53
C SER A 134 11.78 -0.78 -13.74
N GLU A 135 12.15 -1.38 -14.87
CA GLU A 135 11.38 -1.29 -16.11
C GLU A 135 9.95 -1.81 -15.92
N ASN A 136 8.96 -0.91 -16.07
CA ASN A 136 7.53 -1.18 -15.85
C ASN A 136 7.18 -1.73 -14.45
N CYS A 137 8.05 -1.52 -13.47
CA CYS A 137 7.84 -1.96 -12.09
C CYS A 137 7.00 -0.92 -11.31
N PRO A 138 6.00 -1.35 -10.50
CA PRO A 138 5.36 -0.45 -9.53
C PRO A 138 6.42 0.15 -8.59
N VAL A 139 6.28 1.44 -8.27
CA VAL A 139 7.24 2.15 -7.40
C VAL A 139 7.45 1.46 -6.06
N GLU A 140 6.40 0.93 -5.45
CA GLU A 140 6.46 0.27 -4.15
C GLU A 140 7.29 -1.02 -4.19
N VAL A 141 7.18 -1.78 -5.28
CA VAL A 141 8.00 -2.98 -5.51
C VAL A 141 9.45 -2.59 -5.72
N PHE A 142 9.70 -1.55 -6.52
CA PHE A 142 11.04 -1.03 -6.73
C PHE A 142 11.67 -0.48 -5.44
N ASP A 143 10.89 0.23 -4.63
CA ASP A 143 11.33 0.77 -3.34
C ASP A 143 11.76 -0.37 -2.40
N ALA A 144 10.99 -1.46 -2.35
CA ALA A 144 11.36 -2.66 -1.60
C ALA A 144 12.63 -3.34 -2.15
N TYR A 145 12.85 -3.26 -3.46
CA TYR A 145 14.06 -3.81 -4.10
C TYR A 145 15.31 -3.01 -3.76
N ILE A 146 15.29 -1.68 -3.91
CA ILE A 146 16.50 -0.84 -3.73
C ILE A 146 16.95 -0.69 -2.28
N VAL A 147 16.10 -1.04 -1.30
CA VAL A 147 16.45 -1.02 0.14
C VAL A 147 16.88 -2.39 0.66
N ARG A 148 16.94 -3.43 -0.18
CA ARG A 148 17.33 -4.78 0.22
C ARG A 148 18.74 -4.76 0.85
N PRO A 149 18.98 -5.40 2.01
CA PRO A 149 20.31 -5.36 2.63
C PRO A 149 21.40 -6.07 1.84
N SER A 150 22.65 -5.67 2.07
CA SER A 150 23.83 -6.33 1.51
C SER A 150 24.77 -6.80 2.61
N LYS A 151 25.47 -7.92 2.38
CA LYS A 151 26.55 -8.38 3.26
C LYS A 151 27.89 -7.68 3.00
N ASP A 152 28.02 -6.99 1.87
CA ASP A 152 29.26 -6.31 1.47
C ASP A 152 29.43 -5.01 2.27
N PRO A 153 30.49 -4.87 3.10
CA PRO A 153 30.74 -3.66 3.88
C PRO A 153 30.96 -2.40 3.06
N GLN A 154 31.29 -2.52 1.77
CA GLN A 154 31.43 -1.38 0.85
C GLN A 154 30.11 -1.01 0.15
N SER A 155 29.07 -1.84 0.30
CA SER A 155 27.78 -1.55 -0.28
C SER A 155 27.08 -0.41 0.48
N PRO A 156 26.43 0.53 -0.22
CA PRO A 156 25.58 1.54 0.41
C PRO A 156 24.37 0.94 1.13
N ARG A 157 24.05 -0.34 0.91
CA ARG A 157 22.99 -1.10 1.56
C ARG A 157 23.50 -2.07 2.63
N TYR A 158 24.76 -1.92 3.05
CA TYR A 158 25.36 -2.81 4.04
C TYR A 158 24.53 -2.87 5.33
N ALA A 159 24.27 -4.08 5.81
CA ALA A 159 23.73 -4.33 7.13
C ALA A 159 24.44 -5.52 7.77
N GLU A 160 24.80 -5.41 9.05
CA GLU A 160 25.47 -6.49 9.77
C GLU A 160 24.54 -7.71 9.94
N ASP A 161 23.26 -7.46 10.15
CA ASP A 161 22.18 -8.44 10.33
C ASP A 161 21.43 -8.77 9.04
N TRP A 162 22.07 -8.59 7.87
CA TRP A 162 21.44 -8.78 6.56
C TRP A 162 20.67 -10.09 6.42
N MET A 163 21.16 -11.19 6.99
CA MET A 163 20.50 -12.51 6.96
C MET A 163 19.08 -12.49 7.55
N GLY A 164 18.79 -11.61 8.51
CA GLY A 164 17.45 -11.47 9.11
C GLY A 164 16.38 -10.95 8.14
N TYR A 165 16.79 -10.43 6.99
CA TYR A 165 15.92 -9.88 5.96
C TYR A 165 15.63 -10.87 4.81
N TYR A 166 16.18 -12.08 4.89
CA TYR A 166 16.02 -13.13 3.89
C TYR A 166 15.55 -14.42 4.55
N GLU A 167 14.73 -15.21 3.86
CA GLU A 167 14.28 -16.50 4.40
C GLU A 167 15.41 -17.54 4.41
N ASN A 168 16.33 -17.43 3.45
CA ASN A 168 17.44 -18.35 3.25
C ASN A 168 18.55 -17.72 2.38
N LEU A 169 19.67 -18.44 2.21
CA LEU A 169 20.81 -17.96 1.43
C LEU A 169 20.51 -17.84 -0.08
N SER A 170 19.66 -18.71 -0.63
CA SER A 170 19.29 -18.65 -2.06
C SER A 170 18.48 -17.39 -2.38
N ASP A 171 17.58 -17.00 -1.47
CA ASP A 171 16.83 -15.74 -1.58
C ASP A 171 17.79 -14.53 -1.56
N TYR A 172 18.81 -14.56 -0.69
CA TYR A 172 19.85 -13.53 -0.70
C TYR A 172 20.61 -13.46 -2.03
N GLU A 173 21.04 -14.62 -2.57
CA GLU A 173 21.76 -14.67 -3.86
C GLU A 173 20.94 -14.12 -5.02
N LYS A 174 19.61 -14.23 -4.95
CA LYS A 174 18.67 -13.65 -5.93
C LYS A 174 18.29 -12.19 -5.64
N GLY A 175 18.57 -11.69 -4.44
CA GLY A 175 18.13 -10.38 -3.97
C GLY A 175 16.67 -10.33 -3.48
N ASP A 176 16.04 -11.48 -3.26
CA ASP A 176 14.64 -11.64 -2.86
C ASP A 176 14.47 -11.49 -1.35
N SER A 177 14.54 -10.26 -0.84
CA SER A 177 14.27 -10.00 0.59
C SER A 177 12.83 -10.37 0.95
N ILE A 178 12.58 -10.70 2.23
CA ILE A 178 11.25 -11.03 2.75
C ILE A 178 10.26 -9.92 2.40
N HIS A 179 10.66 -8.66 2.62
CA HIS A 179 9.83 -7.49 2.32
C HIS A 179 9.52 -7.36 0.82
N LEU A 180 10.53 -7.59 -0.04
CA LEU A 180 10.33 -7.58 -1.49
C LEU A 180 9.36 -8.68 -1.93
N LYS A 181 9.54 -9.91 -1.45
CA LYS A 181 8.66 -11.05 -1.78
C LYS A 181 7.22 -10.77 -1.38
N GLN A 182 7.01 -10.24 -0.17
CA GLN A 182 5.69 -9.84 0.31
C GLN A 182 5.07 -8.75 -0.58
N THR A 183 5.85 -7.75 -0.97
CA THR A 183 5.40 -6.64 -1.82
C THR A 183 5.05 -7.14 -3.22
N VAL A 184 5.92 -7.95 -3.85
CA VAL A 184 5.63 -8.59 -5.14
C VAL A 184 4.36 -9.44 -5.07
N ASN A 185 4.19 -10.20 -3.98
CA ASN A 185 2.99 -11.02 -3.80
C ASN A 185 1.72 -10.18 -3.68
N LEU A 186 1.77 -9.00 -3.04
CA LEU A 186 0.63 -8.08 -2.98
C LEU A 186 0.17 -7.62 -4.37
N TYR A 187 1.10 -7.37 -5.29
CA TYR A 187 0.82 -6.97 -6.67
C TYR A 187 0.61 -8.16 -7.62
N SER A 188 0.66 -9.40 -7.12
CA SER A 188 0.44 -10.59 -7.96
C SER A 188 -1.01 -10.65 -8.46
N GLU A 189 -1.21 -11.23 -9.65
CA GLU A 189 -2.55 -11.41 -10.19
C GLU A 189 -3.46 -12.24 -9.26
N GLU A 190 -2.90 -13.22 -8.58
CA GLU A 190 -3.63 -14.07 -7.64
C GLU A 190 -4.14 -13.24 -6.46
N ASN A 191 -3.28 -12.43 -5.84
CA ASN A 191 -3.69 -11.58 -4.71
C ASN A 191 -4.71 -10.52 -5.14
N VAL A 192 -4.52 -9.90 -6.31
CA VAL A 192 -5.48 -8.93 -6.87
C VAL A 192 -6.84 -9.57 -7.12
N ARG A 193 -6.88 -10.79 -7.67
CA ARG A 193 -8.13 -11.55 -7.87
C ARG A 193 -8.77 -11.94 -6.53
N GLY A 194 -7.97 -12.39 -5.56
CA GLY A 194 -8.43 -12.72 -4.21
C GLY A 194 -9.09 -11.52 -3.55
N MET A 195 -8.45 -10.35 -3.62
CA MET A 195 -8.99 -9.10 -3.06
C MET A 195 -10.31 -8.68 -3.73
N ALA A 196 -10.41 -8.81 -5.05
CA ALA A 196 -11.65 -8.55 -5.78
C ALA A 196 -12.79 -9.49 -5.34
N GLN A 197 -12.48 -10.75 -5.03
CA GLN A 197 -13.45 -11.71 -4.54
C GLN A 197 -13.91 -11.38 -3.11
N GLU A 198 -12.97 -11.07 -2.21
CA GLU A 198 -13.28 -10.65 -0.84
C GLU A 198 -14.18 -9.40 -0.81
N ILE A 199 -13.91 -8.41 -1.66
CA ILE A 199 -14.75 -7.22 -1.83
C ILE A 199 -16.19 -7.61 -2.19
N ARG A 200 -16.36 -8.49 -3.18
CA ARG A 200 -17.68 -8.98 -3.60
C ARG A 200 -18.41 -9.73 -2.49
N ASP A 201 -17.69 -10.51 -1.70
CA ASP A 201 -18.29 -11.28 -0.62
C ASP A 201 -18.75 -10.37 0.53
N ILE A 202 -17.94 -9.37 0.90
CA ILE A 202 -18.35 -8.34 1.88
C ILE A 202 -19.57 -7.55 1.38
N GLN A 203 -19.62 -7.19 0.10
CA GLN A 203 -20.78 -6.53 -0.50
C GLN A 203 -22.06 -7.37 -0.36
N LYS A 204 -21.99 -8.67 -0.66
CA LYS A 204 -23.13 -9.60 -0.48
C LYS A 204 -23.56 -9.74 0.98
N GLU A 205 -22.61 -9.78 1.92
CA GLU A 205 -22.92 -9.83 3.35
C GLU A 205 -23.63 -8.56 3.81
N ILE A 206 -23.19 -7.38 3.37
CA ILE A 206 -23.86 -6.10 3.63
C ILE A 206 -25.28 -6.12 3.08
N GLU A 207 -25.47 -6.53 1.82
CA GLU A 207 -26.81 -6.66 1.21
C GLU A 207 -27.72 -7.62 1.99
N SER A 208 -27.16 -8.73 2.49
CA SER A 208 -27.91 -9.70 3.29
C SER A 208 -28.37 -9.09 4.62
N ILE A 209 -27.49 -8.38 5.32
CA ILE A 209 -27.83 -7.70 6.57
C ILE A 209 -28.87 -6.58 6.32
N GLU A 210 -28.75 -5.84 5.22
CA GLU A 210 -29.72 -4.79 4.87
C GLU A 210 -31.11 -5.34 4.60
N LYS A 211 -31.24 -6.52 3.96
CA LYS A 211 -32.52 -7.23 3.78
C LYS A 211 -33.13 -7.77 5.07
N GLU A 212 -32.31 -7.98 6.09
CA GLU A 212 -32.78 -8.45 7.40
C GLU A 212 -33.24 -7.28 8.29
N ILE A 213 -32.69 -6.09 8.08
CA ILE A 213 -33.08 -4.86 8.78
C ILE A 213 -34.37 -4.26 8.19
N TYR A 214 -34.55 -4.31 6.86
CA TYR A 214 -35.63 -3.63 6.12
C TYR A 214 -36.56 -4.61 5.40
#